data_AF-S0KUY4-F1
#
_entry.id   AF-S0KUY4-F1
#
_cell.length_a   1.000
_cell.length_b   1.000
_cell.length_c   1.000
_cell.angle_alpha   90.00
_cell.angle_beta   90.00
_cell.angle_gamma   90.00
#
_symmetry.space_group_name_H-M   'P 1'
#
loop_
_entity.id
_entity.type
_entity.pdbx_description
1 polymer ?
#
loop_
_entity_poly.entity_id
_entity_poly.type
_entity_poly.pdbx_seq_one_letter_code
_entity_poly.pdbx_strand_id
1 'polypeptide(L)'
;MIIIKNQTSIHFLTEEHDKEIIIELVTRMTKLQTCDLIIPQIENKKTVIQNTGDILLVSLSFITKIEFLNSLSSQYTYINFIHPRALSQFDESKLLMQVIALSKSVSLNEISKTSRNGWRFFDYYQELK
;
A
#
# COMPACT_ATOMS: atom_id res chain seq x y z
N MET A 1 -22.78 7.22 21.43
CA MET A 1 -21.51 6.47 21.43
C MET A 1 -21.24 6.02 20.01
N ILE A 2 -20.40 6.75 19.28
CA ILE A 2 -20.06 6.41 17.89
C ILE A 2 -18.96 5.37 17.96
N ILE A 3 -19.30 4.12 17.65
CA ILE A 3 -18.31 3.07 17.46
C ILE A 3 -17.62 3.37 16.14
N ILE A 4 -16.37 3.85 16.17
CA ILE A 4 -15.52 3.95 14.98
C ILE A 4 -15.12 2.52 14.60
N LYS A 5 -16.00 1.85 13.85
CA LYS A 5 -15.71 0.59 13.15
C LYS A 5 -15.08 0.96 11.81
N ASN A 6 -13.76 0.79 11.70
CA ASN A 6 -13.02 0.28 10.55
C ASN A 6 -11.58 0.82 10.60
N GLN A 7 -10.70 0.09 11.30
CA GLN A 7 -9.27 0.20 11.00
C GLN A 7 -9.05 -0.41 9.62
N THR A 8 -8.55 0.38 8.66
CA THR A 8 -8.19 -0.13 7.34
C THR A 8 -6.94 -1.00 7.47
N SER A 9 -7.02 -2.25 7.03
CA SER A 9 -5.88 -3.18 7.00
C SER A 9 -4.98 -2.87 5.80
N ILE A 10 -3.70 -2.59 6.07
CA ILE A 10 -2.73 -2.20 5.04
C ILE A 10 -1.51 -3.12 5.11
N HIS A 11 -1.27 -3.85 4.03
CA HIS A 11 -0.13 -4.72 3.90
C HIS A 11 0.87 -4.13 2.90
N PHE A 12 2.16 -4.38 3.14
CA PHE A 12 3.28 -3.93 2.34
C PHE A 12 3.98 -5.16 1.76
N LEU A 13 3.98 -5.32 0.45
CA LEU A 13 4.64 -6.41 -0.24
C LEU A 13 5.98 -5.96 -0.81
N THR A 14 7.05 -6.64 -0.39
CA THR A 14 8.41 -6.33 -0.81
C THR A 14 9.18 -7.59 -1.22
N GLU A 15 10.17 -7.41 -2.10
CA GLU A 15 11.22 -8.42 -2.29
C GLU A 15 12.22 -8.33 -1.13
N GLU A 16 13.01 -9.38 -0.92
CA GLU A 16 13.98 -9.42 0.19
C GLU A 16 15.02 -8.29 0.12
N HIS A 17 15.44 -7.88 -1.08
CA HIS A 17 16.46 -6.82 -1.24
C HIS A 17 15.95 -5.40 -0.92
N ASP A 18 14.64 -5.16 -0.95
CA ASP A 18 14.02 -3.86 -0.62
C ASP A 18 13.45 -3.83 0.81
N LYS A 19 13.51 -4.97 1.52
CA LYS A 19 12.77 -5.21 2.76
C LYS A 19 13.20 -4.29 3.89
N GLU A 20 14.49 -4.10 4.10
CA GLU A 20 15.01 -3.23 5.16
C GLU A 20 14.60 -1.77 4.94
N ILE A 21 14.66 -1.29 3.69
CA ILE A 21 14.26 0.06 3.30
C ILE A 21 12.77 0.26 3.62
N ILE A 22 11.92 -0.69 3.24
CA ILE A 22 10.48 -0.61 3.49
C ILE A 22 10.16 -0.73 4.98
N ILE A 23 10.83 -1.60 5.74
CA ILE A 23 10.68 -1.70 7.19
C ILE A 23 10.96 -0.35 7.86
N GLU A 24 12.10 0.25 7.55
CA GLU A 24 12.51 1.50 8.18
C GLU A 24 11.60 2.67 7.74
N LEU A 25 11.19 2.74 6.47
CA LEU A 25 10.25 3.75 5.99
C LEU A 25 8.87 3.64 6.66
N VAL A 26 8.33 2.41 6.75
CA VAL A 26 7.07 2.14 7.46
C VAL A 26 7.20 2.47 8.94
N THR A 27 8.33 2.16 9.57
CA THR A 27 8.59 2.47 10.98
C THR A 27 8.65 3.98 11.24
N ARG A 28 9.20 4.77 10.32
CA ARG A 28 9.17 6.24 10.43
C ARG A 28 7.77 6.79 10.22
N MET A 29 7.05 6.25 9.23
CA MET A 29 5.66 6.63 8.95
C MET A 29 4.76 6.40 10.18
N THR A 30 4.87 5.24 10.83
CA THR A 30 4.08 4.94 12.04
C THR A 30 4.42 5.86 13.20
N LYS A 31 5.67 6.31 13.34
CA LYS A 31 6.05 7.31 14.34
C LYS A 31 5.44 8.70 14.08
N LEU A 32 5.23 9.08 12.81
CA LEU A 32 4.53 10.31 12.47
C LEU A 32 3.03 10.25 12.76
N GLN A 33 2.48 9.05 12.83
CA GLN A 33 1.07 8.83 13.02
C GLN A 33 0.70 8.97 14.51
N THR A 34 -0.03 10.02 14.86
CA THR A 34 -0.42 10.31 16.26
C THR A 34 -1.60 9.47 16.78
N CYS A 35 -2.18 8.58 15.97
CA CYS A 35 -3.35 7.76 16.32
C CYS A 35 -3.30 6.39 15.63
N ASP A 36 -3.76 5.33 16.30
CA ASP A 36 -3.78 3.89 15.89
C ASP A 36 -4.64 3.54 14.65
N LEU A 37 -4.73 4.44 13.67
CA LEU A 37 -5.58 4.29 12.49
C LEU A 37 -5.11 3.20 11.51
N ILE A 38 -3.81 2.88 11.48
CA ILE A 38 -3.20 2.00 10.48
C ILE A 38 -2.16 1.11 11.16
N ILE A 39 -2.31 -0.20 11.00
CA ILE A 39 -1.32 -1.19 11.42
C ILE A 39 -0.71 -1.77 10.14
N PRO A 40 0.47 -1.29 9.72
CA PRO A 40 1.13 -1.79 8.52
C PRO A 40 1.74 -3.17 8.79
N GLN A 41 1.49 -4.13 7.89
CA GLN A 41 2.11 -5.45 7.93
C GLN A 41 3.06 -5.62 6.74
N ILE A 42 4.27 -6.15 6.96
CA ILE A 42 5.24 -6.35 5.88
C ILE A 42 5.26 -7.82 5.51
N GLU A 43 4.86 -8.09 4.27
CA GLU A 43 4.61 -9.42 3.74
C GLU A 43 5.66 -9.82 2.70
N ASN A 44 5.95 -11.11 2.64
CA ASN A 44 6.66 -11.70 1.51
C ASN A 44 5.66 -12.38 0.55
N LYS A 45 6.13 -12.85 -0.60
CA LYS A 45 5.26 -13.51 -1.60
C LYS A 45 4.47 -14.71 -1.06
N LYS A 46 5.01 -15.47 -0.11
CA LYS A 46 4.34 -16.68 0.42
C LYS A 46 3.23 -16.30 1.40
N THR A 47 3.50 -15.31 2.26
CA THR A 47 2.56 -14.89 3.29
C THR A 47 1.43 -14.04 2.71
N VAL A 48 1.73 -13.18 1.73
CA VAL A 48 0.72 -12.29 1.11
C VAL A 48 -0.42 -13.05 0.45
N ILE A 49 -0.16 -14.26 -0.10
CA ILE A 49 -1.16 -15.13 -0.77
C ILE A 49 -2.17 -15.70 0.23
N GLN A 50 -1.80 -15.81 1.51
CA GLN A 50 -2.64 -16.40 2.56
C GLN A 50 -3.42 -15.34 3.33
N ASN A 51 -3.07 -14.06 3.14
CA ASN A 51 -3.66 -12.94 3.86
C ASN A 51 -4.76 -12.27 3.04
N THR A 52 -5.70 -11.64 3.74
CA THR A 52 -6.72 -10.77 3.14
C THR A 52 -6.63 -9.41 3.80
N GLY A 53 -6.92 -8.35 3.04
CA GLY A 53 -6.83 -7.00 3.56
C GLY A 53 -7.51 -5.97 2.67
N ASP A 54 -7.55 -4.72 3.12
CA ASP A 54 -8.18 -3.65 2.37
C ASP A 54 -7.23 -3.10 1.31
N ILE A 55 -5.98 -2.86 1.69
CA ILE A 55 -4.96 -2.23 0.83
C ILE A 55 -3.69 -3.07 0.83
N LEU A 56 -3.18 -3.38 -0.36
CA LEU A 56 -1.84 -3.90 -0.57
C LEU A 56 -0.97 -2.84 -1.27
N LEU A 57 0.03 -2.33 -0.57
CA LEU A 57 1.07 -1.47 -1.14
C LEU A 57 2.29 -2.29 -1.53
N VAL A 58 2.75 -2.16 -2.77
CA VAL A 58 3.75 -3.04 -3.35
C VAL A 58 5.02 -2.26 -3.70
N SER A 59 6.18 -2.81 -3.37
CA SER A 59 7.47 -2.30 -3.84
C SER A 59 7.56 -2.32 -5.37
N LEU A 60 8.37 -1.43 -5.93
CA LEU A 60 8.53 -1.30 -7.38
C LEU A 60 9.16 -2.51 -8.05
N SER A 61 9.87 -3.34 -7.28
CA SER A 61 10.44 -4.62 -7.74
C SER A 61 9.39 -5.63 -8.24
N PHE A 62 8.09 -5.37 -8.03
CA PHE A 62 6.98 -6.16 -8.57
C PHE A 62 6.36 -5.59 -9.85
N ILE A 63 6.90 -4.50 -10.41
CA ILE A 63 6.33 -3.89 -11.63
C ILE A 63 6.31 -4.87 -12.82
N THR A 64 7.24 -5.82 -12.86
CA THR A 64 7.31 -6.87 -13.88
C THR A 64 6.48 -8.11 -13.53
N LYS A 65 5.83 -8.14 -12.36
CA LYS A 65 5.09 -9.28 -11.81
C LYS A 65 3.59 -9.03 -11.80
N ILE A 66 3.06 -8.37 -12.83
CA ILE A 66 1.65 -7.96 -12.93
C ILE A 66 0.71 -9.14 -12.82
N GLU A 67 1.01 -10.29 -13.44
CA GLU A 67 0.18 -11.50 -13.35
C GLU A 67 0.03 -11.99 -11.90
N PHE A 68 1.13 -11.96 -11.14
CA PHE A 68 1.10 -12.30 -9.72
C PHE A 68 0.25 -11.29 -8.94
N LEU A 69 0.42 -9.98 -9.16
CA LEU A 69 -0.39 -8.96 -8.49
C LEU A 69 -1.89 -9.10 -8.83
N ASN A 70 -2.22 -9.41 -10.08
CA ASN A 70 -3.60 -9.67 -10.50
C ASN A 70 -4.20 -10.89 -9.78
N SER A 71 -3.40 -11.92 -9.49
CA SER A 71 -3.89 -13.09 -8.74
C SER A 71 -4.32 -12.75 -7.30
N LEU A 72 -3.80 -11.66 -6.73
CA LEU A 72 -4.13 -11.19 -5.37
C LEU A 72 -5.40 -10.32 -5.33
N SER A 73 -6.00 -9.99 -6.48
CA SER A 73 -7.18 -9.12 -6.57
C SER A 73 -8.44 -9.67 -5.90
N SER A 74 -8.47 -10.97 -5.58
CA SER A 74 -9.54 -11.60 -4.80
C SER A 74 -9.33 -11.49 -3.28
N GLN A 75 -8.11 -11.18 -2.85
CA GLN A 75 -7.69 -11.14 -1.44
C GLN A 75 -7.63 -9.71 -0.90
N TYR A 76 -7.43 -8.75 -1.80
CA TYR A 76 -7.30 -7.33 -1.46
C TYR A 76 -8.32 -6.48 -2.20
N THR A 77 -8.94 -5.55 -1.48
CA THR A 77 -9.88 -4.59 -2.08
C THR A 77 -9.15 -3.63 -3.03
N TYR A 78 -7.91 -3.27 -2.71
CA TYR A 78 -7.08 -2.38 -3.51
C TYR A 78 -5.61 -2.80 -3.50
N ILE A 79 -4.98 -2.82 -4.68
CA ILE A 79 -3.55 -3.11 -4.84
C ILE A 79 -2.90 -1.95 -5.58
N ASN A 80 -1.80 -1.43 -5.04
CA ASN A 80 -1.08 -0.30 -5.61
C ASN A 80 0.41 -0.34 -5.28
N PHE A 81 1.24 0.37 -6.05
CA PHE A 81 2.65 0.56 -5.72
C PHE A 81 2.85 1.61 -4.64
N ILE A 82 3.90 1.43 -3.84
CA ILE A 82 4.41 2.45 -2.94
C ILE A 82 4.87 3.65 -3.78
N HIS A 83 4.50 4.86 -3.36
CA HIS A 83 4.85 6.07 -4.07
C HIS A 83 6.38 6.16 -4.33
N PRO A 84 6.85 6.37 -5.57
CA PRO A 84 8.28 6.31 -5.90
C PRO A 84 9.16 7.30 -5.12
N ARG A 85 8.67 8.52 -4.90
CA ARG A 85 9.35 9.52 -4.05
C ARG A 85 9.46 9.10 -2.58
N ALA A 86 8.47 8.38 -2.04
CA ALA A 86 8.56 7.88 -0.67
C ALA A 86 9.74 6.90 -0.51
N LEU A 87 9.96 6.03 -1.51
CA LEU A 87 11.09 5.09 -1.51
C LEU A 87 12.44 5.77 -1.83
N SER A 88 12.50 6.56 -2.90
CA SER A 88 13.76 7.15 -3.39
C SER A 88 14.32 8.26 -2.51
N GLN A 89 13.45 9.00 -1.80
CA GLN A 89 13.84 10.09 -0.91
C GLN A 89 13.71 9.71 0.56
N PHE A 90 13.28 8.47 0.84
CA PHE A 90 13.03 7.99 2.18
C PHE A 90 12.04 8.90 2.95
N ASP A 91 11.00 9.36 2.24
CA ASP A 91 10.03 10.36 2.72
C ASP A 91 8.80 9.65 3.33
N GLU A 92 8.83 9.51 4.66
CA GLU A 92 7.74 8.90 5.42
C GLU A 92 6.44 9.71 5.39
N SER A 93 6.51 11.03 5.18
CA SER A 93 5.33 11.90 5.10
C SER A 93 4.57 11.64 3.80
N LYS A 94 5.29 11.42 2.69
CA LYS A 94 4.71 10.99 1.41
C LYS A 94 4.02 9.64 1.53
N LEU A 95 4.64 8.67 2.21
CA LEU A 95 4.01 7.38 2.44
C LEU A 95 2.73 7.51 3.28
N LEU A 96 2.77 8.31 4.36
CA LEU A 96 1.62 8.56 5.21
C LEU A 96 0.47 9.22 4.44
N MET A 97 0.76 10.22 3.60
CA MET A 97 -0.25 10.87 2.76
C MET A 97 -0.88 9.89 1.77
N GLN A 98 -0.09 9.02 1.13
CA GLN A 98 -0.60 7.96 0.25
C GLN A 98 -1.54 7.03 1.01
N VAL A 99 -1.11 6.53 2.16
CA VAL A 99 -1.90 5.65 3.02
C VAL A 99 -3.23 6.30 3.42
N ILE A 100 -3.21 7.54 3.92
CA ILE A 100 -4.43 8.27 4.33
C ILE A 100 -5.40 8.44 3.16
N ALA A 101 -4.89 8.79 1.98
CA ALA A 101 -5.72 8.98 0.80
C ALA A 101 -6.42 7.67 0.38
N LEU A 102 -5.68 6.56 0.41
CA LEU A 102 -6.22 5.25 0.07
C LEU A 102 -7.22 4.76 1.13
N SER A 103 -6.92 4.88 2.43
CA SER A 103 -7.84 4.49 3.50
C SER A 103 -9.17 5.26 3.46
N LYS A 104 -9.13 6.56 3.14
CA LYS A 104 -10.34 7.36 2.91
C LYS A 104 -11.14 6.84 1.71
N SER A 105 -10.46 6.51 0.61
CA SER A 105 -11.09 6.00 -0.61
C SER A 105 -11.78 4.64 -0.39
N VAL A 106 -11.14 3.75 0.37
CA VAL A 106 -11.75 2.47 0.84
C VAL A 106 -12.98 2.75 1.68
N SER A 107 -12.86 3.61 2.68
CA SER A 107 -13.95 3.91 3.62
C SER A 107 -15.18 4.51 2.93
N LEU A 108 -14.98 5.29 1.87
CA LEU A 108 -16.05 5.90 1.09
C LEU A 108 -16.64 4.97 0.01
N ASN A 109 -16.15 3.73 -0.13
CA ASN A 109 -16.51 2.81 -1.22
C ASN A 109 -16.33 3.43 -2.64
N GLU A 110 -15.49 4.46 -2.76
CA GLU A 110 -15.24 5.19 -4.00
C GLU A 110 -14.30 4.44 -4.95
N ILE A 111 -13.73 3.32 -4.49
CA ILE A 111 -12.81 2.45 -5.25
C ILE A 111 -13.46 1.90 -6.53
N SER A 112 -14.79 1.87 -6.63
CA SER A 112 -15.47 1.51 -7.88
C SER A 112 -15.20 2.47 -9.06
N LYS A 113 -14.71 3.70 -8.81
CA LYS A 113 -14.43 4.71 -9.85
C LYS A 113 -12.97 4.77 -10.30
N THR A 114 -12.04 4.30 -9.48
CA THR A 114 -10.61 4.19 -9.81
C THR A 114 -10.29 2.72 -9.84
N SER A 115 -10.20 2.11 -11.03
CA SER A 115 -10.05 0.66 -11.29
C SER A 115 -9.50 -0.14 -10.10
N ARG A 116 -10.09 -1.29 -9.75
CA ARG A 116 -9.66 -2.18 -8.66
C ARG A 116 -8.14 -2.51 -8.62
N ASN A 117 -7.41 -2.23 -9.71
CA ASN A 117 -5.96 -2.33 -9.87
C ASN A 117 -5.33 -0.94 -10.10
N GLY A 118 -5.59 0.02 -9.20
CA GLY A 118 -5.70 1.46 -9.45
C GLY A 118 -4.52 2.24 -10.04
N TRP A 119 -3.43 1.60 -10.42
CA TRP A 119 -2.33 2.23 -11.17
C TRP A 119 -2.01 1.37 -12.37
N ARG A 120 -2.28 1.89 -13.57
CA ARG A 120 -1.68 1.33 -14.78
C ARG A 120 -0.20 1.71 -14.77
N PHE A 121 0.67 0.88 -15.34
CA PHE A 121 2.10 1.16 -15.52
C PHE A 121 2.39 2.60 -16.02
N PHE A 122 1.47 3.18 -16.79
CA PHE A 122 1.55 4.56 -17.29
C PHE A 122 1.40 5.65 -16.22
N ASP A 123 0.64 5.42 -15.15
CA ASP A 123 0.44 6.39 -14.07
C ASP A 123 1.74 6.57 -13.25
N TYR A 124 2.53 5.49 -13.12
CA TYR A 124 3.84 5.50 -12.47
C TYR A 124 4.87 6.37 -13.21
N TYR A 125 4.84 6.38 -14.55
CA TYR A 125 5.83 7.11 -15.36
C TYR A 125 5.56 8.63 -15.38
N GLN A 126 4.32 9.06 -15.14
CA GLN A 126 3.98 10.49 -15.12
C GLN A 126 4.42 11.19 -13.83
N GLU A 127 4.47 10.51 -12.70
CA GLU A 127 4.90 11.10 -11.41
C GLU A 127 6.42 11.17 -11.21
N LEU A 128 7.19 10.51 -12.08
CA LEU A 128 8.66 10.60 -12.11
C LEU A 128 9.17 11.86 -12.83
N LYS A 129 8.29 12.64 -13.47
CA LYS A 129 8.59 13.98 -14.01
C LYS A 129 8.40 15.05 -12.94
#